data_AF-A0AB39VKC1-F1
#
_entry.id   AF-A0AB39VKC1-F1
#
_cell.length_a   1.000
_cell.length_b   1.000
_cell.length_c   1.000
_cell.angle_alpha   90.00
_cell.angle_beta   90.00
_cell.angle_gamma   90.00
#
_symmetry.space_group_name_H-M   'P 1'
#
loop_
_entity.id
_entity.type
_entity.pdbx_description
1 polymer ?
#
loop_
_entity_poly.entity_id
_entity_poly.type
_entity_poly.pdbx_seq_one_letter_code
_entity_poly.pdbx_strand_id
1 'polypeptide(L)'
;MKNTEKKLNKKIFVEKELENAKRIERNGVIFENNQVEIEKEEFYFDTNLQKIKNDLRAEKLIFLPKNVQSIGGFVVKSIKDSSENEYFLPLDKNTVYGDLEVIFERKILNTEIFYKEKISFKRKNATLVEMSVLSSEILK
;
A
#
# COMPACT_ATOMS: atom_id res chain seq x y z
N MET A 1 -2.35 -41.90 -9.87
CA MET A 1 -2.95 -41.06 -8.81
C MET A 1 -3.14 -39.66 -9.38
N LYS A 2 -4.38 -39.17 -9.50
CA LYS A 2 -4.64 -37.78 -9.91
C LYS A 2 -4.41 -36.90 -8.68
N ASN A 3 -3.32 -36.13 -8.65
CA ASN A 3 -3.15 -35.05 -7.68
C ASN A 3 -4.24 -34.00 -7.97
N THR A 4 -5.33 -34.04 -7.23
CA THR A 4 -6.26 -32.91 -7.16
C THR A 4 -5.55 -31.83 -6.34
N GLU A 5 -4.73 -31.02 -7.00
CA GLU A 5 -4.32 -29.74 -6.44
C GLU A 5 -5.60 -28.97 -6.11
N LYS A 6 -5.93 -28.85 -4.82
CA LYS A 6 -6.97 -27.94 -4.37
C LYS A 6 -6.54 -26.55 -4.83
N LYS A 7 -7.12 -26.07 -5.93
CA LYS A 7 -6.93 -24.70 -6.40
C LYS A 7 -7.33 -23.78 -5.26
N LEU A 8 -6.35 -23.18 -4.59
CA LEU A 8 -6.62 -22.31 -3.46
C LEU A 8 -7.53 -21.17 -3.92
N ASN A 9 -8.62 -20.93 -3.19
CA ASN A 9 -9.61 -19.94 -3.59
C ASN A 9 -9.07 -18.53 -3.29
N LYS A 10 -8.91 -17.69 -4.32
CA LYS A 10 -8.49 -16.28 -4.19
C LYS A 10 -9.27 -15.54 -3.10
N LYS A 11 -10.57 -15.84 -2.95
CA LYS A 11 -11.43 -15.26 -1.91
C LYS A 11 -10.87 -15.44 -0.49
N ILE A 12 -10.35 -16.63 -0.17
CA ILE A 12 -9.77 -16.93 1.15
C ILE A 12 -8.55 -16.06 1.41
N PHE A 13 -7.72 -15.83 0.39
CA PHE A 13 -6.57 -14.95 0.54
C PHE A 13 -6.98 -13.50 0.76
N VAL A 14 -7.94 -13.00 -0.02
CA VAL A 14 -8.48 -11.63 0.15
C VAL A 14 -9.05 -11.44 1.55
N GLU A 15 -9.83 -12.39 2.06
CA GLU A 15 -10.37 -12.36 3.42
C GLU A 15 -9.25 -12.30 4.47
N LYS A 16 -8.19 -13.10 4.32
CA LYS A 16 -7.04 -13.07 5.22
C LYS A 16 -6.27 -11.75 5.17
N GLU A 17 -6.09 -11.14 4.00
CA GLU A 17 -5.43 -9.83 3.90
C GLU A 17 -6.24 -8.75 4.63
N LEU A 18 -7.57 -8.77 4.50
CA LEU A 18 -8.46 -7.85 5.25
C LEU A 18 -8.42 -8.09 6.77
N GLU A 19 -8.40 -9.35 7.20
CA GLU A 19 -8.23 -9.70 8.62
C GLU A 19 -6.87 -9.22 9.16
N ASN A 20 -5.81 -9.36 8.37
CA ASN A 20 -4.49 -8.88 8.73
C ASN A 20 -4.45 -7.35 8.86
N ALA A 21 -5.05 -6.61 7.91
CA ALA A 21 -5.13 -5.15 7.97
C ALA A 21 -5.81 -4.68 9.26
N LYS A 22 -6.98 -5.26 9.59
CA LYS A 22 -7.69 -5.02 10.85
C LYS A 22 -6.88 -5.34 12.08
N ARG A 23 -6.14 -6.45 12.04
CA ARG A 23 -5.31 -6.87 13.18
C ARG A 23 -4.18 -5.87 13.43
N ILE A 24 -3.53 -5.36 12.37
CA ILE A 24 -2.43 -4.41 12.56
C ILE A 24 -2.92 -3.04 13.01
N GLU A 25 -4.09 -2.59 12.59
CA GLU A 25 -4.68 -1.33 13.08
C GLU A 25 -4.96 -1.45 14.59
N ARG A 26 -5.55 -2.57 15.04
CA ARG A 26 -5.88 -2.77 16.46
C ARG A 26 -4.66 -2.97 17.36
N ASN A 27 -3.66 -3.70 16.87
CA ASN A 27 -2.56 -4.18 17.73
C ASN A 27 -1.22 -3.47 17.45
N GLY A 28 -1.15 -2.69 16.37
CA GLY A 28 0.11 -2.24 15.81
C GLY A 28 0.91 -3.37 15.14
N VAL A 29 2.19 -3.09 14.90
CA VAL A 29 3.17 -4.07 14.38
C VAL A 29 4.46 -4.01 15.17
N ILE A 30 5.17 -5.14 15.24
CA ILE A 30 6.53 -5.18 15.79
C ILE A 30 7.51 -4.82 14.69
N PHE A 31 8.29 -3.77 14.90
CA PHE A 31 9.36 -3.34 13.99
C PHE A 31 10.62 -3.04 14.81
N GLU A 32 11.72 -3.72 14.48
CA GLU A 32 12.99 -3.64 15.22
C GLU A 32 12.84 -3.75 16.75
N ASN A 33 12.11 -4.76 17.22
CA ASN A 33 11.82 -5.01 18.65
C ASN A 33 10.99 -3.92 19.35
N ASN A 34 10.41 -2.97 18.62
CA ASN A 34 9.49 -1.96 19.15
C ASN A 34 8.07 -2.20 18.64
N GLN A 35 7.08 -1.94 19.49
CA GLN A 35 5.68 -1.88 19.07
C GLN A 35 5.41 -0.54 18.41
N VAL A 36 4.87 -0.59 17.19
CA VAL A 36 4.52 0.58 16.38
C VAL A 36 3.01 0.61 16.23
N GLU A 37 2.38 1.65 16.75
CA GLU A 37 0.95 1.91 16.55
C GLU A 37 0.66 2.22 15.08
N ILE A 38 -0.48 1.76 14.59
CA ILE A 38 -0.92 1.96 13.21
C ILE A 38 -2.26 2.67 13.26
N GLU A 39 -2.33 3.84 12.63
CA GLU A 39 -3.49 4.71 12.74
C GLU A 39 -4.69 4.24 11.91
N LYS A 40 -4.43 3.53 10.80
CA LYS A 40 -5.47 3.13 9.84
C LYS A 40 -5.16 1.80 9.16
N GLU A 41 -6.19 1.03 8.83
CA GLU A 41 -6.06 -0.25 8.11
C GLU A 41 -5.28 -0.13 6.78
N GLU A 42 -5.40 1.00 6.07
CA GLU A 42 -4.75 1.20 4.76
C GLU A 42 -3.22 1.08 4.81
N PHE A 43 -2.61 1.42 5.95
CA PHE A 43 -1.15 1.35 6.15
C PHE A 43 -0.60 -0.06 5.92
N TYR A 44 -1.42 -1.09 6.13
CA TYR A 44 -1.09 -2.46 5.80
C TYR A 44 -0.72 -2.61 4.32
N PHE A 45 -1.43 -1.94 3.43
CA PHE A 45 -1.34 -2.13 1.99
C PHE A 45 -0.36 -1.16 1.32
N ASP A 46 -0.21 0.05 1.85
CA ASP A 46 0.37 1.16 1.08
C ASP A 46 1.57 1.84 1.75
N THR A 47 1.93 1.41 2.97
CA THR A 47 2.90 2.12 3.81
C THR A 47 4.02 1.20 4.24
N ASN A 48 5.25 1.69 4.20
CA ASN A 48 6.45 1.02 4.70
C ASN A 48 6.94 1.72 5.97
N LEU A 49 7.46 0.93 6.93
CA LEU A 49 8.14 1.45 8.10
C LEU A 49 9.65 1.45 7.86
N GLN A 50 10.29 2.60 8.11
CA GLN A 50 11.72 2.80 7.94
C GLN A 50 12.32 3.38 9.20
N LYS A 51 13.54 2.95 9.52
CA LYS A 51 14.36 3.62 10.52
C LYS A 51 15.34 4.54 9.83
N ILE A 52 15.18 5.84 10.05
CA ILE A 52 16.11 6.85 9.55
C ILE A 52 16.85 7.42 10.75
N LYS A 53 18.12 7.03 10.90
CA LYS A 53 18.93 7.30 12.10
C LYS A 53 18.26 6.68 13.34
N ASN A 54 17.78 7.51 14.26
CA ASN A 54 17.09 7.07 15.48
C ASN A 54 15.56 7.25 15.40
N ASP A 55 15.05 7.77 14.29
CA ASP A 55 13.61 8.04 14.13
C ASP A 55 12.96 6.94 13.29
N LEU A 56 11.86 6.40 13.81
CA LEU A 56 10.95 5.60 13.03
C LEU A 56 10.09 6.51 12.14
N ARG A 57 9.95 6.16 10.87
CA ARG A 57 9.10 6.88 9.91
C ARG A 57 8.23 5.91 9.14
N ALA A 58 6.95 6.24 9.06
CA ALA A 58 6.01 5.61 8.14
C ALA A 58 5.99 6.42 6.84
N GLU A 59 6.13 5.75 5.71
CA GLU A 59 6.19 6.39 4.40
C GLU A 59 5.36 5.61 3.40
N LYS A 60 4.52 6.31 2.63
CA LYS A 60 3.74 5.67 1.56
C LYS A 60 4.64 5.17 0.45
N LEU A 61 4.32 3.99 -0.09
CA LEU A 61 5.11 3.35 -1.15
C LEU A 61 5.22 4.20 -2.41
N ILE A 62 4.23 5.05 -2.68
CA ILE A 62 4.27 5.93 -3.85
C ILE A 62 5.45 6.93 -3.84
N PHE A 63 6.02 7.21 -2.67
CA PHE A 63 7.18 8.09 -2.52
C PHE A 63 8.50 7.31 -2.36
N LEU A 64 8.46 5.99 -2.58
CA LEU A 64 9.58 5.08 -2.40
C LEU A 64 9.96 4.38 -3.72
N PRO A 65 11.17 3.80 -3.81
CA PRO A 65 11.59 3.05 -5.00
C PRO A 65 10.67 1.86 -5.34
N LYS A 66 10.64 1.47 -6.63
CA LYS A 66 9.71 0.50 -7.26
C LYS A 66 9.56 -0.89 -6.60
N ASN A 67 10.47 -1.28 -5.71
CA ASN A 67 10.47 -2.61 -5.10
C ASN A 67 10.31 -2.58 -3.57
N VAL A 68 9.99 -1.42 -2.98
CA VAL A 68 9.72 -1.35 -1.55
C VAL A 68 8.35 -1.94 -1.25
N GLN A 69 8.30 -2.77 -0.21
CA GLN A 69 7.09 -3.45 0.23
C GLN A 69 6.40 -2.70 1.37
N SER A 70 5.07 -2.73 1.41
CA SER A 70 4.31 -2.25 2.55
C SER A 70 4.50 -3.15 3.78
N ILE A 71 3.94 -2.76 4.92
CA ILE A 71 3.82 -3.60 6.12
C ILE A 71 3.22 -4.98 5.79
N GLY A 72 2.20 -5.00 4.93
CA GLY A 72 1.52 -6.21 4.45
C GLY A 72 2.23 -6.91 3.29
N GLY A 73 3.39 -6.44 2.84
CA GLY A 73 4.14 -7.08 1.75
C GLY A 73 3.59 -6.78 0.35
N PHE A 74 2.79 -5.71 0.18
CA PHE A 74 2.35 -5.24 -1.13
C PHE A 74 3.41 -4.34 -1.77
N VAL A 75 3.48 -4.32 -3.10
CA VAL A 75 4.31 -3.39 -3.88
C VAL A 75 3.42 -2.57 -4.81
N VAL A 76 3.87 -1.40 -5.25
CA VAL A 76 3.14 -0.63 -6.27
C VAL A 76 3.27 -1.32 -7.62
N LYS A 77 2.13 -1.71 -8.20
CA LYS A 77 2.02 -2.30 -9.54
C LYS A 77 1.92 -1.22 -10.61
N SER A 78 1.04 -0.24 -10.42
CA SER A 78 0.78 0.82 -11.40
C SER A 78 0.24 2.08 -10.74
N ILE A 79 0.50 3.22 -11.38
CA ILE A 79 -0.03 4.53 -11.00
C ILE A 79 -0.54 5.20 -12.27
N LYS A 80 -1.81 5.60 -12.29
CA LYS A 80 -2.44 6.23 -13.45
C LYS A 80 -3.32 7.40 -13.06
N ASP A 81 -3.50 8.35 -13.96
CA ASP A 81 -4.56 9.37 -13.83
C ASP A 81 -5.82 8.97 -14.62
N SER A 82 -6.85 9.83 -14.56
CA SER A 82 -8.12 9.61 -15.27
C SER A 82 -8.02 9.63 -16.80
N SER A 83 -6.90 10.07 -17.35
CA SER A 83 -6.60 10.06 -18.78
C SER A 83 -5.73 8.87 -19.18
N GLU A 84 -5.54 7.90 -18.28
CA GLU A 84 -4.69 6.71 -18.46
C GLU A 84 -3.19 7.05 -18.62
N ASN A 85 -2.74 8.25 -18.25
CA ASN A 85 -1.31 8.54 -18.24
C ASN A 85 -0.65 7.76 -17.10
N GLU A 86 0.47 7.09 -17.41
CA GLU A 86 1.23 6.33 -16.43
C GLU A 86 2.26 7.20 -15.70
N TYR A 87 2.39 6.94 -14.40
CA TYR A 87 3.39 7.59 -13.54
C TYR A 87 4.32 6.54 -12.94
N PHE A 88 5.57 6.93 -12.71
CA PHE A 88 6.63 6.03 -12.26
C PHE A 88 7.15 6.44 -10.90
N LEU A 89 7.51 5.43 -10.11
CA LEU A 89 8.08 5.60 -8.80
C LEU A 89 9.55 6.07 -8.83
N PRO A 90 10.00 6.80 -7.80
CA PRO A 90 9.17 7.43 -6.76
C PRO A 90 8.47 8.69 -7.29
N LEU A 91 7.26 8.97 -6.82
CA LEU A 91 6.64 10.28 -7.03
C LEU A 91 7.36 11.35 -6.22
N ASP A 92 7.36 12.58 -6.72
CA ASP A 92 7.89 13.74 -6.00
C ASP A 92 6.85 14.27 -4.99
N LYS A 93 7.24 14.32 -3.72
CA LYS A 93 6.41 14.79 -2.60
C LYS A 93 5.95 16.25 -2.74
N ASN A 94 6.67 17.07 -3.50
CA ASN A 94 6.36 18.50 -3.67
C ASN A 94 5.58 18.80 -4.96
N THR A 95 5.28 17.77 -5.75
CA THR A 95 4.51 17.90 -7.00
C THR A 95 3.02 17.72 -6.71
N VAL A 96 2.19 18.58 -7.32
CA VAL A 96 0.73 18.42 -7.33
C VAL A 96 0.35 17.63 -8.57
N TYR A 97 0.06 16.35 -8.38
CA TYR A 97 -0.52 15.52 -9.42
C TYR A 97 -2.04 15.74 -9.50
N GLY A 98 -2.65 15.33 -10.61
CA GLY A 98 -4.10 15.10 -10.64
C GLY A 98 -4.51 13.99 -9.67
N ASP A 99 -5.80 13.69 -9.61
CA ASP A 99 -6.25 12.47 -8.93
C ASP A 99 -5.57 11.26 -9.57
N LEU A 100 -4.92 10.43 -8.75
CA LEU A 100 -4.24 9.22 -9.19
C LEU A 100 -4.98 7.99 -8.66
N GLU A 101 -5.07 6.97 -9.49
CA GLU A 101 -5.38 5.59 -9.11
C GLU A 101 -4.07 4.82 -8.97
N VAL A 102 -3.88 4.21 -7.80
CA VAL A 102 -2.71 3.39 -7.48
C VAL A 102 -3.16 1.97 -7.26
N ILE A 103 -2.57 1.04 -8.01
CA ILE A 103 -2.76 -0.40 -7.80
C ILE A 103 -1.52 -0.93 -7.09
N PHE A 104 -1.76 -1.57 -5.95
CA PHE A 104 -0.79 -2.32 -5.19
C PHE A 104 -1.01 -3.81 -5.42
N GLU A 105 0.06 -4.59 -5.51
CA GLU A 105 -0.01 -6.03 -5.70
C GLU A 105 0.75 -6.80 -4.63
N ARG A 106 0.22 -7.96 -4.26
CA ARG A 106 0.91 -8.97 -3.48
C ARG A 106 0.71 -10.32 -4.13
N LYS A 107 1.81 -11.03 -4.36
CA LYS A 107 1.78 -12.40 -4.88
C LYS A 107 1.99 -13.39 -3.73
N ILE A 108 1.00 -14.27 -3.52
CA ILE A 108 1.05 -15.34 -2.54
C ILE A 108 0.90 -16.66 -3.28
N LEU A 109 1.97 -17.47 -3.28
CA LEU A 109 2.06 -18.66 -4.14
C LEU A 109 1.82 -18.28 -5.61
N ASN A 110 0.77 -18.85 -6.23
CA ASN A 110 0.35 -18.57 -7.60
C ASN A 110 -0.90 -17.67 -7.67
N THR A 111 -1.21 -16.94 -6.60
CA THR A 111 -2.36 -16.03 -6.54
C THR A 111 -1.90 -14.59 -6.38
N GLU A 112 -2.42 -13.72 -7.24
CA GLU A 112 -2.23 -12.27 -7.15
C GLU A 112 -3.41 -11.63 -6.44
N ILE A 113 -3.10 -10.77 -5.48
CA ILE A 113 -4.06 -9.98 -4.71
C ILE A 113 -3.75 -8.53 -5.00
N PHE A 114 -4.80 -7.75 -5.24
CA PHE A 114 -4.66 -6.33 -5.55
C PHE A 114 -5.40 -5.48 -4.54
N TYR A 115 -4.78 -4.36 -4.21
CA TYR A 115 -5.39 -3.30 -3.43
C TYR A 115 -5.33 -2.02 -4.26
N LYS A 116 -6.40 -1.24 -4.25
CA LYS A 116 -6.53 -0.02 -5.04
C LYS A 116 -6.77 1.16 -4.11
N GLU A 117 -6.03 2.24 -4.34
CA GLU A 117 -6.33 3.55 -3.77
C GLU A 117 -6.61 4.56 -4.88
N LYS A 118 -7.58 5.44 -4.64
CA LYS A 118 -7.68 6.72 -5.32
C LYS A 118 -7.14 7.79 -4.39
N ILE A 119 -6.16 8.56 -4.84
CA ILE A 119 -5.49 9.59 -4.05
C ILE A 119 -5.58 10.94 -4.76
N SER A 120 -5.57 12.01 -3.98
CA SER A 120 -5.53 13.39 -4.49
C SER A 120 -4.43 14.19 -3.81
N PHE A 121 -3.97 15.23 -4.52
CA PHE A 121 -2.89 16.09 -4.09
C PHE A 121 -3.37 17.54 -4.04
N LYS A 122 -3.04 18.24 -2.95
CA LYS A 122 -3.40 19.65 -2.77
C LYS A 122 -2.25 20.43 -2.19
N ARG A 123 -1.83 21.50 -2.87
CA ARG A 123 -0.82 22.42 -2.34
C ARG A 123 -1.37 23.17 -1.12
N LYS A 124 -0.65 23.12 -0.01
CA LYS A 124 -0.95 23.87 1.22
C LYS A 124 -0.20 25.19 1.26
N ASN A 125 1.06 25.19 0.84
CA ASN A 125 1.91 26.37 0.75
C ASN A 125 3.03 26.14 -0.29
N ALA A 126 3.98 27.08 -0.39
CA ALA A 126 5.06 27.05 -1.38
C ALA A 126 5.92 25.76 -1.35
N THR A 127 6.01 25.08 -0.20
CA THR A 127 6.91 23.94 0.01
C THR A 127 6.20 22.69 0.51
N LEU A 128 4.87 22.69 0.60
CA LEU A 128 4.10 21.57 1.14
C LEU A 128 2.92 21.24 0.23
N VAL A 129 2.93 20.00 -0.27
CA VAL A 129 1.77 19.35 -0.89
C VAL A 129 1.23 18.31 0.08
N GLU A 130 -0.06 18.40 0.37
CA GLU A 130 -0.78 17.38 1.12
C GLU A 130 -1.31 16.33 0.14
N MET A 131 -1.24 15.07 0.55
CA MET A 131 -1.89 13.97 -0.14
C MET A 131 -3.02 13.43 0.73
N SER A 132 -4.15 13.09 0.13
CA SER A 132 -5.27 12.43 0.80
C SER A 132 -5.75 11.22 0.02
N VAL A 133 -6.11 10.14 0.74
CA VAL A 133 -6.81 8.99 0.16
C VAL A 133 -8.28 9.34 0.04
N LEU A 134 -8.81 9.30 -1.17
CA LEU A 134 -10.22 9.55 -1.47
C LEU A 134 -11.08 8.30 -1.32
N SER A 135 -10.56 7.16 -1.74
CA SER A 135 -11.20 5.85 -1.58
C SER A 135 -10.16 4.75 -1.64
N SER A 136 -10.44 3.63 -1.00
CA SER A 136 -9.57 2.46 -1.06
C SER A 136 -10.37 1.16 -1.01
N GLU A 137 -9.91 0.13 -1.72
CA GLU A 137 -10.54 -1.19 -1.71
C GLU A 137 -9.58 -2.31 -2.10
N ILE A 138 -9.75 -3.49 -1.48
CA ILE A 138 -9.13 -4.72 -1.97
C ILE A 138 -9.97 -5.31 -3.11
N LEU A 139 -9.32 -5.68 -4.22
CA LEU A 139 -10.00 -6.21 -5.39
C LEU A 139 -10.24 -7.72 -5.22
N LYS A 140 -11.52 -8.09 -5.13
CA LYS A 140 -11.98 -9.47 -4.87
C LYS A 140 -11.72 -10.43 -6.04
#